data_AF-A0A447MT06-F1
#
_entry.id   AF-A0A447MT06-F1
#
_cell.length_a   1.000
_cell.length_b   1.000
_cell.length_c   1.000
_cell.angle_alpha   90.00
_cell.angle_beta   90.00
_cell.angle_gamma   90.00
#
_symmetry.space_group_name_H-M   'P 1'
#
loop_
_entity.id
_entity.type
_entity.pdbx_description
1 polymer ?
#
loop_
_entity_poly.entity_id
_entity_poly.type
_entity_poly.pdbx_seq_one_letter_code
_entity_poly.pdbx_strand_id
1 'polypeptide(L)'
;MDGSQKLPQRMLDSVRWHLANHSDFDLLALGVAGWMRYVGGVDEQGKAIDISDPLLPVIQRAVANSEEGASRVKALLGMAEIFGNDLPQAARFTQKVQEAYDSLLTYGAKASVAKYAERLK
;
A
#
# COMPACT_ATOMS: atom_id res chain seq x y z
N MET A 1 11.00 8.25 -4.26
CA MET A 1 11.67 9.26 -3.42
C MET A 1 10.70 9.76 -2.35
N ASP A 2 11.03 9.47 -1.08
CA ASP A 2 10.32 9.88 0.15
C ASP A 2 8.84 9.48 0.18
N GLY A 3 8.54 8.24 -0.19
CA GLY A 3 7.17 7.74 -0.16
C GLY A 3 6.58 7.79 1.24
N SER A 4 7.36 7.38 2.25
CA SER A 4 6.94 7.39 3.66
C SER A 4 6.52 8.78 4.15
N GLN A 5 7.17 9.83 3.66
CA GLN A 5 6.91 11.22 4.05
C GLN A 5 5.77 11.87 3.27
N LYS A 6 5.28 11.23 2.21
CA LYS A 6 4.28 11.77 1.28
C LYS A 6 2.94 11.06 1.39
N LEU A 7 2.96 9.78 1.71
CA LEU A 7 1.78 8.92 1.77
C LEU A 7 0.72 9.42 2.77
N PRO A 8 1.08 9.91 3.98
CA PRO A 8 0.11 10.42 4.94
C PRO A 8 -0.80 11.52 4.36
N GLN A 9 -0.20 12.60 3.88
CA GLN A 9 -0.91 13.79 3.41
C GLN A 9 -1.44 13.69 1.98
N ARG A 10 -0.94 12.74 1.17
CA ARG A 10 -1.40 12.58 -0.23
C ARG A 10 -2.48 11.53 -0.40
N MET A 11 -2.58 10.56 0.51
CA MET A 11 -3.52 9.45 0.38
C MET A 11 -4.23 9.12 1.69
N LEU A 12 -3.50 8.99 2.81
CA LEU A 12 -4.09 8.47 4.04
C LEU A 12 -5.12 9.40 4.66
N ASP A 13 -4.91 10.72 4.60
CA ASP A 13 -5.89 11.67 5.10
C ASP A 13 -7.20 11.65 4.29
N SER A 14 -7.10 11.39 2.97
CA SER A 14 -8.29 11.16 2.14
C SER A 14 -8.96 9.83 2.49
N VAL A 15 -8.19 8.76 2.74
CA VAL A 15 -8.73 7.48 3.22
C VAL A 15 -9.49 7.66 4.53
N ARG A 16 -8.91 8.38 5.51
CA ARG A 16 -9.57 8.69 6.79
C ARG A 16 -10.89 9.42 6.57
N TRP A 17 -10.91 10.40 5.67
CA TRP A 17 -12.14 11.11 5.31
C TRP A 17 -13.19 10.15 4.75
N HIS A 18 -12.82 9.26 3.80
CA HIS A 18 -13.76 8.30 3.22
C HIS A 18 -14.25 7.25 4.22
N LEU A 19 -13.41 6.82 5.15
CA LEU A 19 -13.81 5.93 6.25
C LEU A 19 -14.86 6.60 7.15
N ALA A 20 -14.62 7.86 7.55
CA ALA A 20 -15.56 8.63 8.38
C ALA A 20 -16.88 8.94 7.67
N ASN A 21 -16.86 9.08 6.34
CA ASN A 21 -18.03 9.42 5.54
C ASN A 21 -18.66 8.21 4.83
N HIS A 22 -18.25 6.99 5.15
CA HIS A 22 -18.75 5.75 4.54
C HIS A 22 -18.77 5.75 3.00
N SER A 23 -17.82 6.44 2.36
CA SER A 23 -17.69 6.51 0.89
C SER A 23 -16.55 5.64 0.39
N ASP A 24 -16.48 5.41 -0.92
CA ASP A 24 -15.48 4.53 -1.53
C ASP A 24 -14.12 5.19 -1.70
N PHE A 25 -13.07 4.39 -1.54
CA PHE A 25 -11.67 4.82 -1.63
C PHE A 25 -10.79 3.77 -2.33
N ASP A 26 -11.37 2.97 -3.23
CA ASP A 26 -10.71 1.82 -3.86
C ASP A 26 -9.41 2.19 -4.60
N LEU A 27 -9.38 3.35 -5.27
CA LEU A 27 -8.16 3.84 -5.93
C LEU A 27 -7.10 4.34 -4.95
N LEU A 28 -7.50 4.88 -3.79
CA LEU A 28 -6.55 5.26 -2.74
C LEU A 28 -5.93 4.00 -2.12
N ALA A 29 -6.74 2.97 -1.86
CA ALA A 29 -6.24 1.69 -1.39
C ALA A 29 -5.27 1.04 -2.39
N LEU A 30 -5.56 1.12 -3.70
CA LEU A 30 -4.64 0.68 -4.75
C LEU A 30 -3.33 1.49 -4.77
N GLY A 31 -3.39 2.81 -4.58
CA GLY A 31 -2.20 3.64 -4.45
C GLY A 31 -1.32 3.24 -3.26
N VAL A 32 -1.93 2.98 -2.10
CA VAL A 32 -1.24 2.48 -0.90
C VAL A 32 -0.61 1.10 -1.15
N ALA A 33 -1.37 0.17 -1.73
CA ALA A 33 -0.86 -1.16 -2.08
C ALA A 33 0.28 -1.08 -3.11
N GLY A 34 0.21 -0.14 -4.05
CA GLY A 34 1.28 0.13 -5.00
C GLY A 34 2.57 0.59 -4.32
N TRP A 35 2.48 1.48 -3.33
CA TRP A 35 3.63 1.84 -2.50
C TRP A 35 4.20 0.62 -1.77
N MET A 36 3.36 -0.20 -1.15
CA MET A 36 3.80 -1.43 -0.45
C MET A 36 4.53 -2.38 -1.41
N ARG A 37 4.02 -2.55 -2.63
CA ARG A 37 4.61 -3.43 -3.64
C ARG A 37 5.94 -2.89 -4.15
N TYR A 38 6.05 -1.56 -4.29
CA TYR A 38 7.27 -0.86 -4.71
C TYR A 38 8.36 -0.97 -3.65
N VAL A 39 8.04 -0.74 -2.37
CA VAL A 39 9.04 -0.79 -1.30
C VAL A 39 9.50 -2.21 -0.95
N GLY A 40 8.85 -3.23 -1.51
CA GLY A 40 9.37 -4.61 -1.54
C GLY A 40 10.71 -4.75 -2.28
N GLY A 41 11.11 -3.74 -3.07
CA GLY A 41 12.48 -3.63 -3.59
C GLY A 41 12.80 -4.46 -4.82
N VAL A 42 11.81 -5.17 -5.38
CA VAL A 42 11.95 -5.97 -6.60
C VAL A 42 10.79 -5.66 -7.53
N ASP A 43 11.03 -5.34 -8.80
CA ASP A 43 9.97 -5.04 -9.77
C ASP A 43 9.27 -6.32 -10.29
N GLU A 44 8.38 -6.17 -11.26
CA GLU A 44 7.63 -7.29 -11.85
C GLU A 44 8.49 -8.16 -12.79
N GLN A 45 9.68 -7.70 -13.16
CA GLN A 45 10.65 -8.45 -13.96
C GLN A 45 11.72 -9.14 -13.08
N GLY A 46 11.60 -9.05 -11.75
CA GLY A 46 12.56 -9.63 -10.82
C GLY A 46 13.82 -8.79 -10.62
N LYS A 47 13.85 -7.54 -11.12
CA LYS A 47 15.00 -6.65 -10.96
C LYS A 47 14.86 -5.79 -9.70
N ALA A 48 15.99 -5.54 -9.04
CA ALA A 48 16.04 -4.68 -7.86
C ALA A 48 15.60 -3.24 -8.18
N ILE A 49 14.79 -2.68 -7.29
CA ILE A 49 14.36 -1.28 -7.31
C ILE A 49 15.25 -0.50 -6.35
N ASP A 50 15.83 0.60 -6.83
CA ASP A 50 16.51 1.56 -5.97
C ASP A 50 15.48 2.44 -5.24
N ILE A 51 15.32 2.24 -3.94
CA ILE A 51 14.35 2.94 -3.11
C ILE A 51 15.07 4.07 -2.39
N SER A 52 14.70 5.30 -2.74
CA SER A 52 15.11 6.51 -2.01
C SER A 52 14.01 6.92 -1.03
N ASP A 53 14.24 6.70 0.27
CA ASP A 53 13.30 7.04 1.36
C ASP A 53 14.06 7.23 2.70
N PRO A 54 13.74 8.25 3.52
CA PRO A 54 14.41 8.44 4.81
C PRO A 54 14.13 7.31 5.82
N LEU A 55 12.99 6.62 5.70
CA LEU A 55 12.64 5.47 6.54
C LEU A 55 13.06 4.13 5.93
N LEU A 56 13.92 4.15 4.89
CA LEU A 56 14.36 2.93 4.19
C LEU A 56 14.84 1.81 5.13
N PRO A 57 15.66 2.05 6.18
CA PRO A 57 16.10 0.96 7.07
C PRO A 57 14.95 0.27 7.80
N VAL A 58 13.90 1.02 8.18
CA VAL A 58 12.72 0.48 8.87
C VAL A 58 11.84 -0.29 7.89
N ILE A 59 11.63 0.26 6.71
CA ILE A 59 10.91 -0.36 5.60
C ILE A 59 11.56 -1.71 5.23
N GLN A 60 12.88 -1.71 5.00
CA GLN A 60 13.63 -2.92 4.66
C GLN A 60 13.54 -3.98 5.76
N ARG A 61 13.58 -3.58 7.04
CA ARG A 61 13.39 -4.51 8.16
C ARG A 61 12.00 -5.13 8.16
N ALA A 62 10.95 -4.34 7.92
CA ALA A 62 9.59 -4.86 7.83
C ALA A 62 9.43 -5.82 6.64
N VAL A 63 10.01 -5.47 5.49
CA VAL A 63 10.02 -6.31 4.28
C VAL A 63 10.78 -7.62 4.49
N ALA A 64 11.98 -7.57 5.08
CA ALA A 64 12.81 -8.75 5.32
C ALA A 64 12.20 -9.72 6.34
N ASN A 65 11.42 -9.21 7.30
CA ASN A 65 10.77 -10.00 8.33
C ASN A 65 9.34 -10.44 7.95
N SER A 66 8.95 -10.30 6.68
CA SER A 66 7.62 -10.69 6.21
C SER A 66 7.66 -11.38 4.86
N GLU A 67 6.93 -12.49 4.77
CA GLU A 67 6.66 -13.17 3.51
C GLU A 67 5.78 -12.31 2.59
N GLU A 68 5.94 -12.50 1.28
CA GLU A 68 5.15 -11.81 0.27
C GLU A 68 3.64 -12.10 0.43
N GLY A 69 2.80 -11.10 0.16
CA GLY A 69 1.34 -11.19 0.35
C GLY A 69 0.87 -10.62 1.69
N ALA A 70 -0.04 -11.33 2.39
CA ALA A 70 -0.73 -10.78 3.56
C ALA A 70 0.21 -10.41 4.72
N SER A 71 1.27 -11.20 4.94
CA SER A 71 2.28 -10.92 5.95
C SER A 71 3.01 -9.60 5.66
N ARG A 72 3.35 -9.33 4.39
CA ARG A 72 3.98 -8.08 3.95
C ARG A 72 3.08 -6.87 4.19
N VAL A 73 1.82 -6.96 3.78
CA VAL A 73 0.83 -5.88 3.97
C VAL A 73 0.68 -5.57 5.46
N LYS A 74 0.53 -6.61 6.30
CA LYS A 74 0.41 -6.45 7.75
C LYS A 74 1.65 -5.82 8.38
N ALA A 75 2.85 -6.25 7.99
CA ALA A 75 4.10 -5.72 8.51
C ALA A 75 4.27 -4.22 8.19
N LEU A 76 3.97 -3.82 6.95
CA LEU A 76 4.06 -2.42 6.52
C LEU A 76 2.98 -1.54 7.16
N LEU A 77 1.74 -2.04 7.30
CA LEU A 77 0.68 -1.33 8.02
C LEU A 77 1.04 -1.08 9.49
N GLY A 78 1.85 -1.93 10.11
CA GLY A 78 2.33 -1.75 11.48
C GLY A 78 3.25 -0.54 11.69
N MET A 79 3.67 0.16 10.63
CA MET A 79 4.51 1.35 10.73
C MET A 79 3.68 2.56 11.17
N ALA A 80 3.58 2.78 12.48
CA ALA A 80 2.79 3.87 13.07
C ALA A 80 3.22 5.28 12.60
N GLU A 81 4.49 5.47 12.25
CA GLU A 81 5.01 6.74 11.70
C GLU A 81 4.39 7.12 10.34
N ILE A 82 3.88 6.12 9.60
CA ILE A 82 3.22 6.33 8.30
C ILE A 82 1.71 6.21 8.46
N PHE A 83 1.24 5.11 9.02
CA PHE A 83 -0.19 4.76 9.02
C PHE A 83 -0.95 5.22 10.26
N GLY A 84 -0.26 5.72 11.29
CA GLY A 84 -0.85 5.96 12.61
C GLY A 84 -1.30 4.67 13.28
N ASN A 85 -2.04 4.82 14.38
CA ASN A 85 -2.59 3.69 15.13
C ASN A 85 -4.04 3.35 14.72
N ASP A 86 -4.67 4.23 13.95
CA ASP A 86 -6.06 4.15 13.53
C ASP A 86 -6.25 3.25 12.31
N LEU A 87 -5.50 3.50 11.24
CA LEU A 87 -5.69 2.79 9.97
C LEU A 87 -5.43 1.27 10.06
N PRO A 88 -4.41 0.76 10.78
CA PRO A 88 -4.21 -0.68 10.92
C PRO A 88 -5.35 -1.40 11.64
N GLN A 89 -6.18 -0.67 12.40
CA GLN A 89 -7.35 -1.20 13.10
C GLN A 89 -8.65 -1.07 12.28
N ALA A 90 -8.63 -0.29 11.19
CA ALA A 90 -9.79 -0.10 10.33
C ALA A 90 -9.94 -1.27 9.34
N ALA A 91 -10.77 -2.26 9.70
CA ALA A 91 -10.96 -3.49 8.92
C ALA A 91 -11.28 -3.24 7.43
N ARG A 92 -12.12 -2.23 7.11
CA ARG A 92 -12.43 -1.86 5.72
C ARG A 92 -11.19 -1.39 4.96
N PHE A 93 -10.30 -0.64 5.61
CA PHE A 93 -9.06 -0.17 4.98
C PHE A 93 -8.07 -1.32 4.77
N THR A 94 -7.82 -2.11 5.82
CA THR A 94 -6.85 -3.22 5.73
C THR A 94 -7.28 -4.25 4.68
N GLN A 95 -8.57 -4.57 4.61
CA GLN A 95 -9.13 -5.44 3.58
C GLN A 95 -8.94 -4.86 2.17
N LYS A 96 -9.28 -3.59 1.93
CA LYS A 96 -9.18 -2.97 0.60
C LYS A 96 -7.73 -2.87 0.12
N VAL A 97 -6.78 -2.59 1.03
CA VAL A 97 -5.35 -2.59 0.71
C VAL A 97 -4.87 -4.01 0.39
N GLN A 98 -5.29 -5.02 1.16
CA GLN A 98 -4.96 -6.41 0.89
C GLN A 98 -5.47 -6.87 -0.48
N GLU A 99 -6.73 -6.61 -0.81
CA GLU A 99 -7.33 -6.96 -2.10
C GLU A 99 -6.59 -6.30 -3.27
N ALA A 100 -6.21 -5.03 -3.11
CA ALA A 100 -5.42 -4.33 -4.12
C ALA A 100 -4.01 -4.90 -4.25
N TYR A 101 -3.37 -5.26 -3.14
CA TYR A 101 -2.05 -5.88 -3.12
C TYR A 101 -2.05 -7.23 -3.83
N ASP A 102 -3.04 -8.08 -3.54
CA ASP A 102 -3.21 -9.38 -4.19
C ASP A 102 -3.47 -9.22 -5.69
N SER A 103 -4.22 -8.19 -6.07
CA SER A 103 -4.40 -7.82 -7.48
C SER A 103 -3.06 -7.49 -8.15
N LEU A 104 -2.21 -6.68 -7.51
CA LEU A 104 -0.87 -6.35 -8.02
C LEU A 104 0.03 -7.58 -8.15
N LEU A 105 0.01 -8.49 -7.18
CA LEU A 105 0.79 -9.73 -7.25
C LEU A 105 0.31 -10.66 -8.38
N THR A 106 -1.00 -10.76 -8.56
CA THR A 106 -1.61 -11.72 -9.51
C THR A 106 -1.56 -11.21 -10.95
N TYR A 107 -1.82 -9.92 -11.17
CA TYR A 107 -2.03 -9.37 -12.51
C TYR A 107 -0.97 -8.35 -12.95
N GLY A 108 -0.13 -7.88 -12.03
CA GLY A 108 0.77 -6.76 -12.27
C GLY A 108 0.05 -5.40 -12.31
N ALA A 109 0.82 -4.32 -12.11
CA ALA A 109 0.33 -2.98 -11.89
C ALA A 109 -0.55 -2.46 -13.04
N LYS A 110 -0.13 -2.69 -14.29
CA LYS A 110 -0.87 -2.21 -15.47
C LYS A 110 -2.28 -2.81 -15.55
N ALA A 111 -2.39 -4.13 -15.38
CA ALA A 111 -3.68 -4.81 -15.47
C ALA A 111 -4.55 -4.52 -14.24
N SER A 112 -3.96 -4.40 -13.05
CA SER A 112 -4.70 -4.02 -11.84
C SER A 112 -5.30 -2.62 -11.95
N VAL A 113 -4.55 -1.64 -12.46
CA VAL A 113 -5.09 -0.29 -12.72
C VAL A 113 -6.25 -0.34 -13.70
N ALA A 114 -6.14 -1.10 -14.80
CA ALA A 114 -7.23 -1.25 -15.76
C ALA A 114 -8.50 -1.85 -15.11
N LYS A 115 -8.34 -2.92 -14.32
CA LYS A 115 -9.46 -3.56 -13.59
C LYS A 115 -10.14 -2.61 -12.62
N TYR A 116 -9.39 -1.81 -11.88
CA TYR A 116 -9.97 -0.83 -10.95
C TYR A 116 -10.66 0.32 -11.69
N ALA A 117 -10.12 0.77 -12.82
CA ALA A 117 -10.74 1.81 -13.64
C ALA A 117 -12.06 1.34 -14.27
N GLU A 118 -12.18 0.07 -14.66
CA GLU A 118 -13.42 -0.51 -15.18
C GLU A 118 -14.57 -0.51 -14.16
N ARG A 119 -14.26 -0.62 -12.86
CA ARG A 119 -15.26 -0.61 -11.77
C ARG A 119 -15.86 0.77 -11.48
N LEU A 120 -15.27 1.83 -12.03
CA LEU A 120 -15.72 3.22 -11.84
C LEU A 120 -16.72 3.66 -12.93
N LYS A 121 -16.98 2.79 -13.91
CA LYS A 121 -17.99 3.01 -14.95
C LYS A 121 -19.34 2.50 -14.48
#